data_AF-R7Z3H7-F1
#
_entry.id   AF-R7Z3H7-F1
#
_cell.length_a   1.000
_cell.length_b   1.000
_cell.length_c   1.000
_cell.angle_alpha   90.00
_cell.angle_beta   90.00
_cell.angle_gamma   90.00
#
_symmetry.space_group_name_H-M   'P 1'
#
loop_
_entity.id
_entity.type
_entity.pdbx_description
1 polymer ?
#
loop_
_entity_poly.entity_id
_entity_poly.type
_entity_poly.pdbx_seq_one_letter_code
_entity_poly.pdbx_strand_id
1 'polypeptide(L)'
;MVEGISGNITNTTQTPSLKPNTQLYNLAEALRSALVEPFAENDPIHECGTAALSIIARRPDDVIRLAHEKIHSIRYQDVPTSWLRLYTEGSLWKALRIVDEECGLDQEPQKAGRGYELGSSPVAANGDGEARVGKEGRQEQEYDWIAAVVEALDMALIVAGAPLREGLAEQAIDHLSALAEQSFLSPPPRSTEPPAKRRKLSPTSPPPSTIPATFPSNPSNRPTLRFPIPRVHDLSLAAFEAHLNNVTEPLIITGALDHWPALSDPERAWSNPRYLMRKTVGGRRLVPVELGRSYTAENWGQRIITFGEFMSRYMLNEPSRKARPAAPTSEDGQDDAPDGEGEKAGEEEGAVEQAHQIGYLAQHPLLTQIPSLRSDISVPDYCCVRPSSPISPSSFSLNPSPSPTEPLLNVWFGPANTISPLHTDAYHNIFAQVVGAKYVRLYSPAQGKVLYPRGVETGGVDMGNTAQVDLDEFVGLFEGGWSGRNGDGGEDWDGDRKGGGGGDRDREARRQAFEEAYSGFREAEFVEGVVGPGECLYIPPGWWHYVRSLEASFSVSFWWD
;
A
#
# COMPACT_ATOMS: atom_id res chain seq x y z
N MET A 1 74.64 1.78 43.45
CA MET A 1 74.03 1.85 42.10
C MET A 1 72.99 0.76 42.02
N VAL A 2 71.71 1.10 42.23
CA VAL A 2 70.56 0.94 41.32
C VAL A 2 69.37 1.59 42.04
N GLU A 3 68.82 2.61 41.39
CA GLU A 3 67.57 3.32 41.70
C GLU A 3 66.34 2.53 41.20
N GLY A 4 65.14 2.93 41.61
CA GLY A 4 63.86 2.55 40.96
C GLY A 4 62.77 2.15 41.94
N ILE A 5 62.13 3.09 42.64
CA ILE A 5 60.86 3.76 42.27
C ILE A 5 59.63 2.84 42.38
N SER A 6 58.86 3.15 43.43
CA SER A 6 57.48 2.74 43.70
C SER A 6 56.54 3.21 42.59
N GLY A 7 55.64 2.33 42.13
CA GLY A 7 54.60 2.65 41.16
C GLY A 7 53.36 1.78 41.38
N ASN A 8 52.38 2.34 42.08
CA ASN A 8 51.01 1.83 42.17
C ASN A 8 50.44 1.65 40.76
N ILE A 9 50.13 0.42 40.37
CA ILE A 9 49.31 0.13 39.20
C ILE A 9 47.86 0.34 39.61
N THR A 10 47.38 1.57 39.49
CA THR A 10 45.95 1.83 39.41
C THR A 10 45.46 1.25 38.09
N ASN A 11 44.69 0.16 38.18
CA ASN A 11 43.90 -0.38 37.08
C ASN A 11 42.85 0.68 36.69
N THR A 12 43.22 1.60 35.81
CA THR A 12 42.27 2.44 35.11
C THR A 12 41.60 1.56 34.06
N THR A 13 40.46 0.96 34.43
CA THR A 13 39.48 0.45 33.46
C THR A 13 39.09 1.62 32.57
N GLN A 14 39.77 1.76 31.43
CA GLN A 14 39.25 2.53 30.30
C GLN A 14 37.96 1.83 29.88
N THR A 15 36.84 2.42 30.24
CA THR A 15 35.57 2.17 29.59
C THR A 15 35.78 2.38 28.09
N PRO A 16 35.46 1.41 27.23
CA PRO A 16 35.52 1.63 25.80
C PRO A 16 34.47 2.69 25.47
N SER A 17 34.93 3.89 25.14
CA SER A 17 34.12 4.94 24.55
C SER A 17 33.51 4.37 23.27
N LEU A 18 32.23 3.99 23.33
CA LEU A 18 31.42 3.76 22.14
C LEU A 18 31.46 5.05 21.35
N LYS A 19 32.15 5.05 20.19
CA LYS A 19 32.07 6.17 19.28
C LYS A 19 30.59 6.36 18.92
N PRO A 20 30.02 7.55 19.15
CA PRO A 20 28.64 7.81 18.77
C PRO A 20 28.43 7.51 17.29
N ASN A 21 27.27 6.95 16.93
CA ASN A 21 26.95 6.67 15.53
C ASN A 21 26.89 8.01 14.78
N THR A 22 27.98 8.39 14.10
CA THR A 22 28.15 9.70 13.47
C THR A 22 26.99 10.06 12.53
N GLN A 23 26.41 9.07 11.86
CA GLN A 23 25.25 9.26 10.99
C GLN A 23 23.98 9.67 11.75
N LEU A 24 23.77 9.10 12.93
CA LEU A 24 22.63 9.45 13.79
C LEU A 24 22.76 10.89 14.33
N TYR A 25 23.96 11.27 14.74
CA TYR A 25 24.24 12.65 15.19
C TYR A 25 24.07 13.66 14.06
N ASN A 26 24.52 13.33 12.84
CA ASN A 26 24.33 14.19 11.68
C ASN A 26 22.84 14.44 11.39
N LEU A 27 22.01 13.39 11.50
CA LEU A 27 20.55 13.52 11.36
C LEU A 27 19.96 14.44 12.44
N ALA A 28 20.35 14.24 13.70
CA ALA A 28 19.89 15.06 14.82
C ALA A 28 20.23 16.54 14.60
N GLU A 29 21.48 16.83 14.22
CA GLU A 29 21.95 18.19 13.96
C GLU A 29 21.27 18.84 12.75
N ALA A 30 21.06 18.09 11.67
CA ALA A 30 20.35 18.59 10.49
C ALA A 30 18.92 19.01 10.82
N LEU A 31 18.17 18.16 11.54
CA LEU A 31 16.82 18.48 12.00
C LEU A 31 16.83 19.66 12.97
N ARG A 32 17.71 19.65 13.99
CA ARG A 32 17.79 20.71 14.99
C ARG A 32 18.13 22.06 14.37
N SER A 33 19.13 22.12 13.50
CA SER A 33 19.54 23.34 12.82
C SER A 33 18.38 23.95 12.05
N ALA A 34 17.59 23.13 11.36
CA ALA A 34 16.45 23.60 10.57
C ALA A 34 15.26 24.05 11.44
N LEU A 35 15.04 23.41 12.60
CA LEU A 35 13.88 23.65 13.46
C LEU A 35 14.05 24.79 14.47
N VAL A 36 15.29 25.13 14.82
CA VAL A 36 15.58 26.26 15.74
C VAL A 36 15.59 27.60 15.01
N GLU A 37 15.70 27.61 13.69
CA GLU A 37 15.59 28.83 12.90
C GLU A 37 14.23 29.52 13.13
N PRO A 38 14.21 30.85 13.41
CA PRO A 38 12.97 31.58 13.54
C PRO A 38 12.13 31.50 12.25
N PHE A 39 10.82 31.31 12.41
CA PHE A 39 9.91 31.34 11.27
C PHE A 39 9.96 32.71 10.57
N ALA A 40 9.95 32.71 9.24
CA ALA A 40 9.86 33.94 8.45
C ALA A 40 8.60 34.74 8.84
N GLU A 41 8.65 36.07 8.71
CA GLU A 41 7.51 36.93 9.11
C GLU A 41 6.22 36.62 8.35
N ASN A 42 6.35 36.10 7.13
CA ASN A 42 5.24 35.70 6.26
C ASN A 42 4.92 34.20 6.30
N ASP A 43 5.52 33.42 7.21
CA ASP A 43 5.20 32.00 7.34
C ASP A 43 3.73 31.84 7.82
N PRO A 44 2.88 31.07 7.11
CA PRO A 44 1.48 30.91 7.49
C PRO A 44 1.30 30.31 8.90
N ILE A 45 2.32 29.64 9.46
CA ILE A 45 2.24 29.04 10.79
C ILE A 45 1.90 30.04 11.91
N HIS A 46 2.18 31.33 11.72
CA HIS A 46 1.87 32.38 12.69
C HIS A 46 0.37 32.52 12.96
N GLU A 47 -0.49 32.13 12.01
CA GLU A 47 -1.95 32.15 12.16
C GLU A 47 -2.45 31.14 13.22
N CYS A 48 -1.66 30.12 13.56
CA CYS A 48 -2.00 29.15 14.60
C CYS A 48 -1.88 29.70 16.02
N GLY A 49 -1.29 30.90 16.18
CA GLY A 49 -1.13 31.58 17.46
C GLY A 49 0.13 31.18 18.22
N THR A 50 0.60 32.11 19.07
CA THR A 50 1.89 31.99 19.78
C THR A 50 1.94 30.87 20.81
N ALA A 51 0.79 30.47 21.37
CA ALA A 51 0.72 29.42 22.39
C ALA A 51 1.21 28.07 21.85
N ALA A 52 0.71 27.64 20.68
CA ALA A 52 1.11 26.39 20.05
C ALA A 52 2.61 26.40 19.68
N LEU A 53 3.09 27.51 19.10
CA LEU A 53 4.50 27.67 18.74
C LEU A 53 5.43 27.66 19.96
N SER A 54 5.01 28.21 21.10
CA SER A 54 5.82 28.27 22.33
C SER A 54 6.04 26.91 23.03
N ILE A 55 5.22 25.91 22.68
CA ILE A 55 5.28 24.57 23.28
C ILE A 55 5.79 23.50 22.31
N ILE A 56 5.90 23.79 21.01
CA ILE A 56 6.14 22.79 19.96
C ILE A 56 7.40 21.95 20.20
N ALA A 57 8.50 22.57 20.64
CA ALA A 57 9.74 21.88 20.94
C ALA A 57 9.65 20.96 22.18
N ARG A 58 8.77 21.28 23.15
CA ARG A 58 8.65 20.56 24.42
C ARG A 58 7.51 19.53 24.42
N ARG A 59 6.44 19.82 23.68
CA ARG A 59 5.21 19.02 23.62
C ARG A 59 4.74 18.86 22.17
N PRO A 60 5.57 18.27 21.28
CA PRO A 60 5.23 18.14 19.87
C PRO A 60 3.96 17.31 19.66
N ASP A 61 3.74 16.24 20.43
CA ASP A 61 2.54 15.39 20.32
C ASP A 61 1.23 16.15 20.58
N ASP A 62 1.21 17.11 21.51
CA ASP A 62 0.02 17.95 21.75
C ASP A 62 -0.24 18.94 20.61
N VAL A 63 0.83 19.46 20.01
CA VAL A 63 0.72 20.36 18.85
C VAL A 63 0.21 19.60 17.63
N ILE A 64 0.72 18.38 17.40
CA ILE A 64 0.24 17.48 16.34
C ILE A 64 -1.24 17.19 16.54
N ARG A 65 -1.66 16.81 17.76
CA ARG A 65 -3.07 16.53 18.06
C ARG A 65 -3.97 17.74 17.82
N LEU A 66 -3.56 18.93 18.25
CA LEU A 66 -4.29 20.17 17.99
C LEU A 66 -4.43 20.42 16.48
N ALA A 67 -3.34 20.33 15.72
CA ALA A 67 -3.36 20.55 14.28
C ALA A 67 -4.25 19.51 13.58
N HIS A 68 -4.16 18.25 13.99
CA HIS A 68 -4.99 17.15 13.47
C HIS A 68 -6.49 17.41 13.70
N GLU A 69 -6.90 17.75 14.92
CA GLU A 69 -8.28 18.10 15.24
C GLU A 69 -8.81 19.23 14.34
N LYS A 70 -7.94 20.21 14.00
CA LYS A 70 -8.31 21.32 13.11
C LYS A 70 -8.42 20.91 11.64
N ILE A 71 -7.45 20.15 11.14
CA ILE A 71 -7.46 19.62 9.76
C ILE A 71 -8.74 18.80 9.52
N HIS A 72 -9.09 17.91 10.44
CA HIS A 72 -10.27 17.04 10.30
C HIS A 72 -11.61 17.71 10.61
N SER A 73 -11.61 18.95 11.09
CA SER A 73 -12.85 19.72 11.35
C SER A 73 -13.38 20.47 10.12
N ILE A 74 -12.61 20.50 9.02
CA ILE A 74 -12.90 21.24 7.79
C ILE A 74 -12.72 20.28 6.61
N ARG A 75 -13.43 20.51 5.49
CA ARG A 75 -13.16 19.76 4.25
C ARG A 75 -11.72 20.03 3.83
N TYR A 76 -10.98 18.98 3.46
CA TYR A 76 -9.54 19.08 3.21
C TYR A 76 -9.15 20.22 2.24
N GLN A 77 -9.89 20.39 1.14
CA GLN A 77 -9.69 21.46 0.15
C GLN A 77 -9.81 22.90 0.72
N ASP A 78 -10.49 23.05 1.86
CA ASP A 78 -10.73 24.33 2.53
C ASP A 78 -9.84 24.48 3.79
N VAL A 79 -8.97 23.51 4.09
CA VAL A 79 -8.08 23.55 5.27
C VAL A 79 -7.03 24.63 5.10
N PRO A 80 -6.91 25.59 6.05
CA PRO A 80 -5.86 26.59 6.01
C PRO A 80 -4.45 25.96 6.06
N THR A 81 -3.56 26.46 5.21
CA THR A 81 -2.15 26.02 5.16
C THR A 81 -1.45 26.13 6.51
N SER A 82 -1.86 27.07 7.36
CA SER A 82 -1.31 27.25 8.71
C SER A 82 -1.44 25.99 9.58
N TRP A 83 -2.57 25.27 9.53
CA TRP A 83 -2.74 24.02 10.29
C TRP A 83 -1.91 22.87 9.72
N LEU A 84 -1.81 22.76 8.39
CA LEU A 84 -0.93 21.79 7.73
C LEU A 84 0.55 22.03 8.09
N ARG A 85 0.95 23.31 8.09
CA ARG A 85 2.28 23.78 8.49
C ARG A 85 2.58 23.49 9.96
N LEU A 86 1.62 23.68 10.86
CA LEU A 86 1.75 23.36 12.29
C LEU A 86 1.88 21.85 12.53
N TYR A 87 1.07 21.04 11.84
CA TYR A 87 1.16 19.57 11.91
C TYR A 87 2.54 19.08 11.46
N THR A 88 3.07 19.68 10.39
CA THR A 88 4.39 19.39 9.84
C THR A 88 5.51 19.71 10.82
N GLU A 89 5.54 20.92 11.40
CA GLU A 89 6.54 21.28 12.40
C GLU A 89 6.46 20.39 13.64
N GLY A 90 5.26 20.12 14.15
CA GLY A 90 5.08 19.24 15.30
C GLY A 90 5.65 17.85 15.05
N SER A 91 5.42 17.30 13.85
CA SER A 91 5.92 16.00 13.44
C SER A 91 7.45 15.96 13.32
N LEU A 92 8.08 17.02 12.81
CA LEU A 92 9.53 17.14 12.73
C LEU A 92 10.18 17.30 14.12
N TRP A 93 9.57 18.06 15.03
CA TRP A 93 10.01 18.14 16.43
C TRP A 93 9.87 16.81 17.16
N LYS A 94 8.80 16.04 16.90
CA LYS A 94 8.64 14.67 17.39
C LYS A 94 9.76 13.76 16.88
N ALA A 95 10.05 13.83 15.58
CA ALA A 95 11.16 13.08 14.97
C ALA A 95 12.51 13.43 15.62
N LEU A 96 12.83 14.73 15.77
CA LEU A 96 14.06 15.18 16.43
C LEU A 96 14.16 14.65 17.86
N ARG A 97 13.07 14.72 18.63
CA ARG A 97 13.04 14.22 20.02
C ARG A 97 13.40 12.74 20.10
N ILE A 98 12.80 11.91 19.26
CA ILE A 98 13.10 10.47 19.21
C ILE A 98 14.58 10.25 18.84
N VAL A 99 15.11 11.00 17.86
CA VAL A 99 16.52 10.91 17.46
C VAL A 99 17.47 11.36 18.58
N ASP A 100 17.12 12.40 19.34
CA ASP A 100 17.90 12.92 20.48
C ASP A 100 17.93 11.95 21.66
N GLU A 101 16.79 11.33 21.97
CA GLU A 101 16.66 10.25 22.95
C GLU A 101 17.61 9.09 22.60
N GLU A 102 17.68 8.72 21.32
CA GLU A 102 18.55 7.63 20.83
C GLU A 102 20.03 8.03 20.71
N CYS A 103 20.34 9.32 20.48
CA CYS A 103 21.70 9.85 20.60
C CYS A 103 22.20 9.93 22.06
N GLY A 104 21.29 9.82 23.05
CA GLY A 104 21.61 10.12 24.45
C GLY A 104 21.90 11.60 24.68
N LEU A 105 21.37 12.48 23.82
CA LEU A 105 21.49 13.93 23.92
C LEU A 105 20.40 14.55 24.80
N ASP A 106 19.36 13.80 25.12
CA ASP A 106 18.27 14.27 25.94
C ASP A 106 18.68 14.38 27.43
N GLN A 107 18.59 15.58 27.99
CA GLN A 107 19.04 15.89 29.35
C GLN A 107 17.92 15.85 30.41
N GLU A 108 16.66 15.54 30.05
CA GLU A 108 15.57 15.41 31.03
C GLU A 108 15.06 13.97 31.19
N PRO A 109 15.19 13.36 32.38
CA PRO A 109 14.60 12.06 32.65
C PRO A 109 13.14 12.22 33.08
N GLN A 110 12.20 12.30 32.13
CA GLN A 110 10.79 12.07 32.44
C GLN A 110 10.41 10.62 32.16
N LYS A 111 10.57 9.78 33.19
CA LYS A 111 9.82 8.52 33.33
C LYS A 111 8.33 8.88 33.51
N ALA A 112 7.64 9.24 32.43
CA ALA A 112 6.18 9.24 32.38
C ALA A 112 5.74 7.90 31.76
N GLY A 113 4.75 7.26 32.38
CA GLY A 113 4.34 5.89 32.09
C GLY A 113 4.14 5.59 30.60
N ARG A 114 4.79 4.52 30.13
CA ARG A 114 4.51 3.90 28.83
C ARG A 114 3.08 3.36 28.83
N GLY A 115 2.14 4.20 28.40
CA GLY A 115 0.78 3.85 28.02
C GLY A 115 0.54 4.36 26.60
N TYR A 116 0.99 3.60 25.62
CA TYR A 116 0.61 3.77 24.23
C TYR A 116 -0.79 3.16 24.07
N GLU A 117 -1.81 3.99 24.24
CA GLU A 117 -3.13 3.76 23.63
C GLU A 117 -3.21 4.67 22.41
N LEU A 118 -3.01 4.09 21.23
CA LEU A 118 -3.42 4.73 19.99
C LEU A 118 -4.95 4.79 19.99
N GLY A 119 -5.49 6.00 19.94
CA GLY A 119 -6.88 6.24 19.63
C GLY A 119 -7.17 5.79 18.19
N SER A 120 -7.84 4.65 18.07
CA SER A 120 -8.81 4.44 17.00
C SER A 120 -9.89 5.53 17.12
N SER A 121 -10.27 6.12 15.99
CA SER A 121 -11.40 7.06 15.90
C SER A 121 -12.69 6.48 16.56
N PRO A 122 -13.53 7.30 17.22
CA PRO A 122 -14.62 6.79 18.05
C PRO A 122 -15.82 6.35 17.22
N VAL A 123 -16.19 5.07 17.35
CA VAL A 123 -17.54 4.60 17.06
C VAL A 123 -18.21 4.30 18.40
N ALA A 124 -19.34 4.95 18.63
CA ALA A 124 -20.10 4.89 19.87
C ALA A 124 -20.62 3.47 20.16
N ALA A 125 -20.42 3.00 21.39
CA ALA A 125 -21.30 2.02 22.03
C ALA A 125 -21.23 2.19 23.55
N ASN A 126 -22.39 2.45 24.16
CA ASN A 126 -22.63 2.49 25.60
C ASN A 126 -22.44 1.09 26.22
N GLY A 127 -22.00 1.03 27.48
CA GLY A 127 -22.18 -0.17 28.30
C GLY A 127 -21.19 -0.28 29.45
N ASP A 128 -21.65 0.03 30.65
CA ASP A 128 -20.92 -0.04 31.92
C ASP A 128 -20.56 -1.49 32.30
N GLY A 129 -19.37 -1.69 32.90
CA GLY A 129 -19.00 -2.97 33.50
C GLY A 129 -17.55 -3.03 33.97
N GLU A 130 -17.29 -2.67 35.23
CA GLU A 130 -16.02 -2.88 35.91
C GLU A 130 -15.71 -4.39 36.02
N ALA A 131 -14.57 -4.85 35.48
CA ALA A 131 -14.01 -6.15 35.83
C ALA A 131 -12.47 -6.07 35.91
N ARG A 132 -11.96 -6.44 37.09
CA ARG A 132 -10.53 -6.57 37.43
C ARG A 132 -9.94 -7.77 36.69
N VAL A 133 -8.86 -7.58 35.92
CA VAL A 133 -8.09 -8.68 35.30
C VAL A 133 -6.63 -8.63 35.73
N GLY A 134 -6.12 -9.81 36.08
CA GLY A 134 -4.80 -10.06 36.65
C GLY A 134 -3.64 -9.90 35.67
N LYS A 135 -2.45 -9.76 36.24
CA LYS A 135 -1.17 -9.67 35.55
C LYS A 135 -0.81 -11.01 34.91
N GLU A 136 -0.91 -11.11 33.60
CA GLU A 136 -0.15 -12.08 32.79
C GLU A 136 0.84 -11.37 31.88
N GLY A 137 2.01 -11.99 31.71
CA GLY A 137 3.25 -11.36 31.25
C GLY A 137 3.19 -10.80 29.83
N ARG A 138 3.31 -9.47 29.70
CA ARG A 138 3.70 -8.81 28.46
C ARG A 138 5.12 -9.25 28.09
N GLN A 139 5.27 -9.96 26.97
CA GLN A 139 6.54 -9.93 26.23
C GLN A 139 6.83 -8.45 25.91
N GLU A 140 7.94 -7.91 26.41
CA GLU A 140 8.37 -6.55 26.07
C GLU A 140 8.69 -6.51 24.57
N GLN A 141 7.72 -6.04 23.77
CA GLN A 141 7.93 -5.76 22.35
C GLN A 141 9.01 -4.66 22.26
N GLU A 142 10.15 -5.01 21.66
CA GLU A 142 11.31 -4.13 21.54
C GLU A 142 10.92 -2.90 20.69
N TYR A 143 11.26 -1.70 21.16
CA TYR A 143 10.86 -0.43 20.54
C TYR A 143 11.71 -0.14 19.31
N ASP A 144 11.08 -0.03 18.13
CA ASP A 144 11.73 0.38 16.88
C ASP A 144 11.62 1.90 16.70
N TRP A 145 12.65 2.62 17.15
CA TRP A 145 12.69 4.07 17.08
C TRP A 145 12.77 4.59 15.63
N ILE A 146 13.42 3.86 14.72
CA ILE A 146 13.50 4.25 13.30
C ILE A 146 12.09 4.24 12.71
N ALA A 147 11.30 3.21 13.01
CA ALA A 147 9.91 3.14 12.58
C ALA A 147 9.10 4.32 13.12
N ALA A 148 9.27 4.68 14.39
CA ALA A 148 8.57 5.82 14.99
C ALA A 148 8.95 7.18 14.35
N VAL A 149 10.23 7.36 13.98
CA VAL A 149 10.67 8.57 13.26
C VAL A 149 10.11 8.58 11.84
N VAL A 150 10.22 7.47 11.10
CA VAL A 150 9.68 7.35 9.74
C VAL A 150 8.17 7.59 9.74
N GLU A 151 7.43 7.05 10.71
CA GLU A 151 5.99 7.27 10.88
C GLU A 151 5.68 8.75 11.05
N ALA A 152 6.40 9.47 11.92
CA ALA A 152 6.19 10.91 12.10
C ALA A 152 6.44 11.70 10.81
N LEU A 153 7.50 11.36 10.07
CA LEU A 153 7.87 12.04 8.82
C LEU A 153 6.88 11.72 7.69
N ASP A 154 6.52 10.45 7.48
CA ASP A 154 5.55 10.05 6.47
C ASP A 154 4.16 10.61 6.78
N MET A 155 3.73 10.66 8.04
CA MET A 155 2.46 11.30 8.40
C MET A 155 2.47 12.81 8.10
N ALA A 156 3.59 13.51 8.29
CA ALA A 156 3.73 14.90 7.88
C ALA A 156 3.58 15.08 6.36
N LEU A 157 4.18 14.17 5.58
CA LEU A 157 4.09 14.18 4.12
C LEU A 157 2.68 13.79 3.63
N ILE A 158 2.08 12.75 4.18
CA ILE A 158 0.80 12.18 3.75
C ILE A 158 -0.37 13.05 4.19
N VAL A 159 -0.42 13.47 5.46
CA VAL A 159 -1.56 14.22 6.02
C VAL A 159 -1.45 15.70 5.69
N ALA A 160 -0.26 16.27 5.77
CA ALA A 160 -0.08 17.72 5.66
C ALA A 160 0.58 18.18 4.35
N GLY A 161 1.16 17.28 3.55
CA GLY A 161 1.96 17.66 2.38
C GLY A 161 3.29 18.34 2.73
N ALA A 162 3.67 18.35 4.02
CA ALA A 162 4.88 18.99 4.55
C ALA A 162 5.21 20.41 4.00
N PRO A 163 4.26 21.38 3.98
CA PRO A 163 4.51 22.69 3.39
C PRO A 163 5.76 23.36 3.97
N LEU A 164 6.62 23.85 3.08
CA LEU A 164 7.92 24.48 3.36
C LEU A 164 8.99 23.56 3.99
N ARG A 165 8.70 22.28 4.22
CA ARG A 165 9.61 21.31 4.86
C ARG A 165 9.71 19.95 4.15
N GLU A 166 9.08 19.79 2.99
CA GLU A 166 9.14 18.58 2.17
C GLU A 166 10.59 18.07 2.01
N GLY A 167 11.48 18.94 1.50
CA GLY A 167 12.89 18.57 1.31
C GLY A 167 13.64 18.22 2.61
N LEU A 168 13.25 18.77 3.76
CA LEU A 168 13.84 18.41 5.05
C LEU A 168 13.37 17.01 5.50
N ALA A 169 12.09 16.72 5.36
CA ALA A 169 11.52 15.42 5.70
C ALA A 169 12.10 14.32 4.81
N GLU A 170 12.21 14.56 3.50
CA GLU A 170 12.84 13.64 2.54
C GLU A 170 14.31 13.38 2.86
N GLN A 171 15.09 14.44 3.10
CA GLN A 171 16.49 14.31 3.50
C GLN A 171 16.64 13.49 4.80
N ALA A 172 15.76 13.69 5.78
CA ALA A 172 15.77 12.91 7.01
C ALA A 172 15.48 11.42 6.75
N ILE A 173 14.52 11.12 5.88
CA ILE A 173 14.21 9.73 5.46
C ILE A 173 15.40 9.10 4.73
N ASP A 174 16.11 9.83 3.87
CA ASP A 174 17.30 9.33 3.18
C ASP A 174 18.43 8.97 4.16
N HIS A 175 18.64 9.79 5.19
CA HIS A 175 19.60 9.47 6.26
C HIS A 175 19.20 8.20 7.03
N LEU A 176 17.90 8.05 7.35
CA LEU A 176 17.38 6.84 8.00
C LEU A 176 17.50 5.60 7.11
N SER A 177 17.31 5.76 5.80
CA SER A 177 17.53 4.70 4.81
C SER A 177 18.97 4.19 4.84
N ALA A 178 19.95 5.11 4.81
CA ALA A 178 21.37 4.76 4.89
C ALA A 178 21.74 4.06 6.22
N LEU A 179 21.12 4.47 7.33
CA LEU A 179 21.27 3.82 8.64
C LEU A 179 20.68 2.39 8.66
N ALA A 180 19.50 2.22 8.06
CA ALA A 180 18.82 0.93 7.97
C ALA A 180 19.60 -0.06 7.09
N GLU A 181 20.15 0.40 5.96
CA GLU A 181 20.94 -0.43 5.03
C GLU A 181 22.19 -1.04 5.69
N GLN A 182 22.93 -0.27 6.50
CA GLN A 182 24.10 -0.77 7.24
C GLN A 182 23.74 -1.92 8.19
N SER A 183 22.54 -1.85 8.77
CA SER A 183 22.02 -2.87 9.68
C SER A 183 21.57 -4.11 8.93
N PHE A 184 21.02 -3.95 7.72
CA PHE A 184 20.56 -5.03 6.85
C PHE A 184 21.72 -5.88 6.28
N LEU A 185 22.88 -5.28 6.05
CA LEU A 185 24.07 -5.94 5.47
C LEU A 185 25.01 -6.56 6.50
N SER A 186 24.77 -6.36 7.80
CA SER A 186 25.64 -6.88 8.86
C SER A 186 25.39 -8.39 9.10
N PRO A 187 26.40 -9.27 9.02
CA PRO A 187 26.22 -10.70 9.27
C PRO A 187 25.82 -10.96 10.74
N PRO A 188 25.03 -12.02 11.03
CA PRO A 188 24.74 -12.39 12.41
C PRO A 188 26.05 -12.71 13.14
N PRO A 189 26.27 -12.20 14.36
CA PRO A 189 27.53 -12.40 15.05
C PRO A 189 27.80 -13.89 15.28
N ARG A 190 28.97 -14.37 14.85
CA ARG A 190 29.53 -15.66 15.30
C ARG A 190 29.95 -15.48 16.75
N SER A 191 29.19 -16.04 17.70
CA SER A 191 29.34 -15.76 19.13
C SER A 191 30.46 -16.59 19.78
N THR A 192 31.45 -15.92 20.39
CA THR A 192 32.20 -16.45 21.54
C THR A 192 32.44 -15.41 22.65
N GLU A 193 31.88 -14.20 22.57
CA GLU A 193 31.99 -13.19 23.64
C GLU A 193 30.60 -12.69 24.09
N PRO A 194 30.43 -12.32 25.39
CA PRO A 194 29.16 -11.82 25.91
C PRO A 194 28.87 -10.43 25.31
N PRO A 195 27.62 -10.13 24.90
CA PRO A 195 27.33 -8.91 24.16
C PRO A 195 27.41 -7.69 25.07
N ALA A 196 28.30 -6.74 24.73
CA ALA A 196 28.17 -5.37 25.18
C ALA A 196 26.82 -4.81 24.67
N LYS A 197 26.15 -3.97 25.48
CA LYS A 197 24.81 -3.37 25.24
C LYS A 197 24.74 -2.53 23.95
N ARG A 198 24.83 -3.14 22.78
CA ARG A 198 24.34 -2.57 21.52
C ARG A 198 22.92 -3.09 21.36
N ARG A 199 21.92 -2.25 21.66
CA ARG A 199 20.51 -2.59 21.45
C ARG A 199 20.36 -3.01 19.99
N LYS A 200 19.88 -4.24 19.80
CA LYS A 200 19.77 -4.89 18.50
C LYS A 200 18.55 -4.26 17.82
N LEU A 201 18.66 -3.91 16.54
CA LEU A 201 17.51 -3.48 15.75
C LEU A 201 16.72 -4.76 15.38
N SER A 202 15.57 -5.02 16.01
CA SER A 202 14.66 -6.14 15.72
C SER A 202 13.21 -5.84 16.16
N PRO A 203 12.16 -6.47 15.57
CA PRO A 203 11.70 -6.31 14.19
C PRO A 203 10.19 -5.96 14.12
N THR A 204 9.83 -4.79 13.59
CA THR A 204 8.51 -4.60 12.96
C THR A 204 8.49 -5.13 11.51
N SER A 205 9.66 -5.48 10.96
CA SER A 205 9.83 -6.08 9.64
C SER A 205 10.48 -7.45 9.74
N PRO A 206 10.03 -8.47 8.98
CA PRO A 206 10.63 -9.80 8.99
C PRO A 206 12.15 -9.70 8.72
N PRO A 207 13.00 -10.49 9.41
CA PRO A 207 14.44 -10.45 9.18
C PRO A 207 14.75 -10.68 7.68
N PRO A 208 15.84 -10.09 7.15
CA PRO A 208 16.18 -10.17 5.72
C PRO A 208 16.18 -11.59 5.15
N SER A 209 16.56 -12.56 6.00
CA SER A 209 16.63 -14.00 5.70
C SER A 209 15.26 -14.68 5.52
N THR A 210 14.17 -14.11 6.03
CA THR A 210 12.81 -14.68 5.91
C THR A 210 12.02 -14.08 4.76
N ILE A 211 12.47 -12.97 4.15
CA ILE A 211 11.87 -12.40 2.95
C ILE A 211 12.31 -13.25 1.76
N PRO A 212 11.41 -13.75 0.89
CA PRO A 212 11.78 -14.55 -0.27
C PRO A 212 12.48 -13.72 -1.36
N ALA A 213 13.16 -14.39 -2.28
CA ALA A 213 13.86 -13.73 -3.40
C ALA A 213 12.91 -13.25 -4.50
N THR A 214 11.74 -13.86 -4.60
CA THR A 214 10.71 -13.57 -5.61
C THR A 214 9.34 -13.64 -4.94
N PHE A 215 8.34 -13.02 -5.57
CA PHE A 215 6.95 -13.18 -5.13
C PHE A 215 6.47 -14.63 -5.28
N PRO A 216 5.50 -15.06 -4.45
CA PRO A 216 4.91 -16.39 -4.60
C PRO A 216 4.28 -16.57 -5.98
N SER A 217 4.61 -17.68 -6.63
CA SER A 217 4.12 -18.00 -7.98
C SER A 217 2.85 -18.81 -7.86
N ASN A 218 1.70 -18.17 -8.09
CA ASN A 218 0.45 -18.90 -8.24
C ASN A 218 0.35 -19.46 -9.68
N PRO A 219 -0.16 -20.69 -9.87
CA PRO A 219 -0.48 -21.17 -11.21
C PRO A 219 -1.58 -20.27 -11.80
N SER A 220 -1.17 -19.29 -12.58
CA SER A 220 -2.07 -18.35 -13.21
C SER A 220 -2.76 -19.05 -14.39
N ASN A 221 -4.03 -19.41 -14.22
CA ASN A 221 -4.87 -19.80 -15.34
C ASN A 221 -5.16 -18.54 -16.15
N ARG A 222 -4.30 -18.28 -17.14
CA ARG A 222 -4.51 -17.19 -18.09
C ARG A 222 -5.82 -17.45 -18.84
N PRO A 223 -6.77 -16.50 -18.84
CA PRO A 223 -8.02 -16.67 -19.53
C PRO A 223 -7.78 -16.81 -21.04
N THR A 224 -8.63 -17.57 -21.72
CA THR A 224 -8.61 -17.63 -23.18
C THR A 224 -9.26 -16.36 -23.73
N LEU A 225 -8.49 -15.58 -24.51
CA LEU A 225 -8.96 -14.32 -25.08
C LEU A 225 -9.80 -14.58 -26.34
N ARG A 226 -11.01 -14.03 -26.39
CA ARG A 226 -11.93 -14.05 -27.54
C ARG A 226 -11.68 -12.89 -28.49
N PHE A 227 -11.47 -11.69 -27.95
CA PHE A 227 -11.25 -10.47 -28.74
C PHE A 227 -9.93 -9.80 -28.34
N PRO A 228 -8.77 -10.36 -28.75
CA PRO A 228 -7.48 -9.90 -28.27
C PRO A 228 -7.16 -8.47 -28.72
N ILE A 229 -6.66 -7.66 -27.78
CA ILE A 229 -6.08 -6.34 -28.09
C ILE A 229 -4.88 -6.53 -29.04
N PRO A 230 -4.76 -5.72 -30.11
CA PRO A 230 -3.61 -5.77 -31.01
C PRO A 230 -2.28 -5.59 -30.26
N ARG A 231 -1.26 -6.34 -30.67
CA ARG A 231 0.10 -6.27 -30.12
C ARG A 231 1.08 -5.82 -31.18
N VAL A 232 1.92 -4.83 -30.86
CA VAL A 232 2.99 -4.35 -31.73
C VAL A 232 4.31 -4.30 -30.96
N HIS A 233 5.39 -4.71 -31.60
CA HIS A 233 6.75 -4.69 -31.05
C HIS A 233 7.49 -3.44 -31.52
N ASP A 234 8.21 -2.76 -30.63
CA ASP A 234 9.01 -1.57 -30.90
C ASP A 234 8.28 -0.54 -31.76
N LEU A 235 7.05 -0.18 -31.35
CA LEU A 235 6.27 0.81 -32.09
C LEU A 235 7.02 2.14 -32.11
N SER A 236 7.36 2.65 -33.29
CA SER A 236 8.05 3.93 -33.39
C SER A 236 7.14 5.09 -32.97
N LEU A 237 7.71 6.20 -32.49
CA LEU A 237 6.95 7.39 -32.11
C LEU A 237 6.09 7.92 -33.26
N ALA A 238 6.61 7.93 -34.49
CA ALA A 238 5.85 8.37 -35.66
C ALA A 238 4.66 7.44 -35.98
N ALA A 239 4.82 6.13 -35.76
CA ALA A 239 3.73 5.18 -35.93
C ALA A 239 2.69 5.32 -34.81
N PHE A 240 3.11 5.56 -33.58
CA PHE A 240 2.21 5.84 -32.46
C PHE A 240 1.44 7.16 -32.65
N GLU A 241 2.10 8.22 -33.10
CA GLU A 241 1.46 9.49 -33.48
C GLU A 241 0.42 9.30 -34.59
N ALA A 242 0.75 8.51 -35.61
CA ALA A 242 -0.22 8.14 -36.63
C ALA A 242 -1.40 7.34 -36.06
N HIS A 243 -1.17 6.45 -35.09
CA HIS A 243 -2.24 5.70 -34.41
C HIS A 243 -3.19 6.63 -33.64
N LEU A 244 -2.63 7.60 -32.89
CA LEU A 244 -3.40 8.62 -32.15
C LEU A 244 -4.19 9.56 -33.04
N ASN A 245 -3.73 9.83 -34.26
CA ASN A 245 -4.42 10.74 -35.18
C ASN A 245 -5.49 10.04 -36.03
N ASN A 246 -5.45 8.71 -36.17
CA ASN A 246 -6.30 7.99 -37.13
C ASN A 246 -7.33 7.04 -36.50
N VAL A 247 -6.97 6.29 -35.44
CA VAL A 247 -7.80 5.18 -34.94
C VAL A 247 -8.09 5.33 -33.44
N THR A 248 -7.10 5.72 -32.64
CA THR A 248 -7.25 5.97 -31.18
C THR A 248 -7.97 4.84 -30.44
N GLU A 249 -7.51 3.61 -30.68
CA GLU A 249 -7.96 2.38 -30.03
C GLU A 249 -6.88 1.80 -29.10
N PRO A 250 -7.25 0.91 -28.15
CA PRO A 250 -6.30 0.24 -27.28
C PRO A 250 -5.24 -0.55 -28.05
N LEU A 251 -4.01 -0.49 -27.55
CA LEU A 251 -2.86 -1.13 -28.19
C LEU A 251 -1.88 -1.62 -27.13
N ILE A 252 -1.43 -2.87 -27.23
CA ILE A 252 -0.32 -3.37 -26.41
C ILE A 252 0.98 -3.20 -27.18
N ILE A 253 1.96 -2.54 -26.55
CA ILE A 253 3.28 -2.27 -27.09
C ILE A 253 4.30 -3.07 -26.30
N THR A 254 5.18 -3.77 -27.01
CA THR A 254 6.25 -4.62 -26.44
C THR A 254 7.63 -4.08 -26.84
N GLY A 255 8.66 -4.37 -26.05
CA GLY A 255 10.05 -3.89 -26.27
C GLY A 255 10.33 -2.46 -25.78
N ALA A 256 9.28 -1.66 -25.53
CA ALA A 256 9.43 -0.26 -25.13
C ALA A 256 10.02 -0.05 -23.71
N LEU A 257 9.81 -1.00 -22.80
CA LEU A 257 10.17 -0.85 -21.38
C LEU A 257 11.41 -1.64 -20.96
N ASP A 258 11.95 -2.48 -21.84
CA ASP A 258 12.97 -3.48 -21.52
C ASP A 258 14.25 -2.89 -20.90
N HIS A 259 14.52 -1.61 -21.16
CA HIS A 259 15.68 -0.88 -20.65
C HIS A 259 15.52 -0.38 -19.20
N TRP A 260 14.33 -0.50 -18.59
CA TRP A 260 14.11 -0.04 -17.21
C TRP A 260 14.90 -0.90 -16.23
N PRO A 261 15.69 -0.32 -15.31
CA PRO A 261 16.33 -1.07 -14.22
C PRO A 261 15.35 -1.90 -13.40
N ALA A 262 14.10 -1.43 -13.23
CA ALA A 262 13.04 -2.17 -12.54
C ALA A 262 12.73 -3.54 -13.15
N LEU A 263 13.07 -3.74 -14.44
CA LEU A 263 12.91 -4.98 -15.20
C LEU A 263 14.24 -5.69 -15.48
N SER A 264 15.26 -4.93 -15.90
CA SER A 264 16.49 -5.47 -16.50
C SER A 264 17.67 -5.62 -15.56
N ASP A 265 17.71 -4.89 -14.44
CA ASP A 265 18.81 -4.93 -13.48
C ASP A 265 18.45 -5.85 -12.29
N PRO A 266 19.10 -7.02 -12.12
CA PRO A 266 18.78 -7.95 -11.04
C PRO A 266 18.89 -7.38 -9.62
N GLU A 267 19.72 -6.34 -9.41
CA GLU A 267 19.90 -5.67 -8.12
C GLU A 267 18.86 -4.59 -7.85
N ARG A 268 18.15 -4.15 -8.90
CA ARG A 268 17.08 -3.13 -8.86
C ARG A 268 15.73 -3.63 -9.34
N ALA A 269 15.63 -4.92 -9.68
CA ALA A 269 14.41 -5.52 -10.18
C ALA A 269 13.30 -5.46 -9.13
N TRP A 270 12.14 -4.92 -9.52
CA TRP A 270 11.00 -4.80 -8.60
C TRP A 270 10.36 -6.16 -8.29
N SER A 271 10.67 -7.20 -9.08
CA SER A 271 10.27 -8.58 -8.79
C SER A 271 10.97 -9.15 -7.54
N ASN A 272 12.00 -8.48 -7.01
CA ASN A 272 12.74 -8.86 -5.80
C ASN A 272 12.15 -8.18 -4.55
N PRO A 273 11.43 -8.90 -3.67
CA PRO A 273 10.84 -8.31 -2.47
C PRO A 273 11.88 -7.69 -1.52
N ARG A 274 13.11 -8.21 -1.49
CA ARG A 274 14.18 -7.65 -0.65
C ARG A 274 14.63 -6.27 -1.14
N TYR A 275 14.63 -6.06 -2.45
CA TYR A 275 14.94 -4.76 -3.04
C TYR A 275 13.91 -3.71 -2.58
N LEU A 276 12.62 -4.02 -2.73
CA LEU A 276 11.53 -3.11 -2.33
C LEU A 276 11.55 -2.82 -0.82
N MET A 277 11.81 -3.83 0.02
CA MET A 277 11.96 -3.66 1.46
C MET A 277 13.13 -2.72 1.80
N ARG A 278 14.28 -2.90 1.13
CA ARG A 278 15.45 -2.01 1.31
C ARG A 278 15.11 -0.56 0.94
N LYS A 279 14.46 -0.33 -0.20
CA LYS A 279 14.07 1.01 -0.67
C LYS A 279 12.98 1.68 0.17
N THR A 280 12.32 0.93 1.05
CA THR A 280 11.30 1.42 1.98
C THR A 280 11.81 1.48 3.43
N VAL A 281 13.10 1.76 3.64
CA VAL A 281 13.74 1.83 4.98
C VAL A 281 13.55 0.53 5.76
N GLY A 282 13.75 -0.61 5.07
CA GLY A 282 13.47 -1.94 5.59
C GLY A 282 11.97 -2.21 5.78
N GLY A 283 11.10 -1.63 4.94
CA GLY A 283 9.64 -1.77 5.04
C GLY A 283 8.94 -0.79 5.99
N ARG A 284 9.62 0.20 6.56
CA ARG A 284 9.05 1.13 7.56
C ARG A 284 8.24 2.27 6.96
N ARG A 285 8.39 2.57 5.67
CA ARG A 285 7.61 3.62 5.00
C ARG A 285 6.12 3.32 5.09
N LEU A 286 5.29 4.32 5.35
CA LEU A 286 3.84 4.19 5.38
C LEU A 286 3.25 4.25 3.97
N VAL A 287 2.27 3.41 3.69
CA VAL A 287 1.55 3.37 2.42
C VAL A 287 0.04 3.25 2.64
N PRO A 288 -0.78 3.93 1.84
CA PRO A 288 -2.22 3.70 1.85
C PRO A 288 -2.53 2.36 1.15
N VAL A 289 -3.37 1.56 1.78
CA VAL A 289 -3.79 0.26 1.28
C VAL A 289 -5.31 0.19 1.33
N GLU A 290 -5.90 -0.07 0.17
CA GLU A 290 -7.30 -0.42 0.05
C GLU A 290 -7.52 -1.86 0.53
N LEU A 291 -8.56 -2.05 1.32
CA LEU A 291 -8.91 -3.31 1.94
C LEU A 291 -10.33 -3.69 1.52
N GLY A 292 -10.49 -4.92 1.02
CA GLY A 292 -11.76 -5.39 0.46
C GLY A 292 -11.59 -5.89 -0.97
N ARG A 293 -12.69 -6.34 -1.58
CA ARG A 293 -12.65 -6.91 -2.94
C ARG A 293 -12.40 -5.86 -4.02
N SER A 294 -13.06 -4.72 -3.91
CA SER A 294 -12.92 -3.56 -4.80
C SER A 294 -13.46 -2.32 -4.11
N TYR A 295 -13.14 -1.12 -4.63
CA TYR A 295 -13.68 0.15 -4.12
C TYR A 295 -15.20 0.32 -4.28
N THR A 296 -15.86 -0.57 -5.01
CA THR A 296 -17.33 -0.59 -5.17
C THR A 296 -18.02 -1.55 -4.20
N ALA A 297 -17.29 -2.29 -3.36
CA ALA A 297 -17.84 -3.26 -2.44
C ALA A 297 -18.20 -2.63 -1.07
N GLU A 298 -19.23 -3.14 -0.40
CA GLU A 298 -19.71 -2.61 0.89
C GLU A 298 -18.66 -2.70 2.01
N ASN A 299 -17.78 -3.69 1.95
CA ASN A 299 -16.72 -3.93 2.92
C ASN A 299 -15.40 -3.23 2.57
N TRP A 300 -15.42 -2.29 1.62
CA TRP A 300 -14.23 -1.52 1.25
C TRP A 300 -13.85 -0.51 2.33
N GLY A 301 -12.56 -0.39 2.58
CA GLY A 301 -11.99 0.68 3.39
C GLY A 301 -10.53 0.94 3.04
N GLN A 302 -10.00 2.05 3.51
CA GLN A 302 -8.59 2.41 3.31
C GLN A 302 -7.88 2.51 4.66
N ARG A 303 -6.65 1.98 4.73
CA ARG A 303 -5.78 2.10 5.91
C ARG A 303 -4.37 2.49 5.52
N ILE A 304 -3.74 3.31 6.35
CA ILE A 304 -2.30 3.58 6.27
C ILE A 304 -1.60 2.54 7.13
N ILE A 305 -0.76 1.73 6.51
CA ILE A 305 0.06 0.70 7.18
C ILE A 305 1.51 0.79 6.69
N THR A 306 2.44 0.15 7.38
CA THR A 306 3.82 0.07 6.90
C THR A 306 3.91 -0.79 5.64
N PHE A 307 4.83 -0.46 4.73
CA PHE A 307 5.09 -1.25 3.54
C PHE A 307 5.49 -2.70 3.89
N GLY A 308 6.25 -2.88 4.98
CA GLY A 308 6.65 -4.19 5.49
C GLY A 308 5.45 -5.01 5.96
N GLU A 309 4.50 -4.38 6.65
CA GLU A 309 3.23 -5.01 7.02
C GLU A 309 2.41 -5.39 5.79
N PHE A 310 2.28 -4.49 4.82
CA PHE A 310 1.60 -4.75 3.56
C PHE A 310 2.19 -5.97 2.83
N MET A 311 3.51 -5.97 2.67
CA MET A 311 4.25 -7.06 2.04
C MET A 311 4.06 -8.38 2.79
N SER A 312 4.22 -8.37 4.12
CA SER A 312 4.10 -9.57 4.92
C SER A 312 2.68 -10.13 4.92
N ARG A 313 1.66 -9.28 5.03
CA ARG A 313 0.27 -9.74 5.19
C ARG A 313 -0.39 -10.14 3.87
N TYR A 314 -0.15 -9.38 2.81
CA TYR A 314 -0.91 -9.51 1.56
C TYR A 314 -0.08 -10.01 0.38
N MET A 315 1.23 -9.71 0.32
CA MET A 315 2.04 -10.04 -0.86
C MET A 315 2.80 -11.35 -0.77
N LEU A 316 3.32 -11.69 0.42
CA LEU A 316 4.28 -12.78 0.60
C LEU A 316 3.69 -14.02 1.30
N ASN A 317 2.56 -13.88 1.99
CA ASN A 317 1.89 -15.01 2.61
C ASN A 317 1.07 -15.78 1.58
N GLU A 318 1.35 -17.08 1.44
CA GLU A 318 0.45 -18.00 0.75
C GLU A 318 -0.79 -18.22 1.64
N PRO A 319 -2.02 -18.18 1.08
CA PRO A 319 -3.19 -18.60 1.83
C PRO A 319 -2.96 -20.03 2.31
N SER A 320 -2.93 -20.22 3.62
CA SER A 320 -2.70 -21.51 4.23
C SER A 320 -3.77 -22.48 3.74
N ARG A 321 -3.37 -23.38 2.85
CA ARG A 321 -4.16 -24.53 2.41
C ARG A 321 -4.43 -25.37 3.67
N LYS A 322 -5.53 -25.11 4.39
CA LYS A 322 -5.90 -25.87 5.59
C LYS A 322 -5.78 -27.35 5.24
N ALA A 323 -4.97 -28.07 6.00
CA ALA A 323 -4.78 -29.50 5.84
C ALA A 323 -6.16 -30.16 5.81
N ARG A 324 -6.45 -30.90 4.73
CA ARG A 324 -7.64 -31.77 4.65
C ARG A 324 -7.66 -32.62 5.93
N PRO A 325 -8.73 -32.59 6.75
CA PRO A 325 -8.85 -33.57 7.82
C PRO A 325 -8.83 -34.95 7.16
N ALA A 326 -7.98 -35.83 7.68
CA ALA A 326 -7.86 -37.20 7.19
C ALA A 326 -9.23 -37.86 7.19
N ALA A 327 -9.58 -38.54 6.09
CA ALA A 327 -10.82 -39.29 5.99
C ALA A 327 -10.89 -40.32 7.13
N PRO A 328 -12.02 -40.45 7.84
CA PRO A 328 -12.18 -41.50 8.84
C PRO A 328 -12.20 -42.85 8.11
N THR A 329 -11.27 -43.71 8.50
CA THR A 329 -11.25 -45.13 8.16
C THR A 329 -12.51 -45.78 8.74
N SER A 330 -13.23 -46.48 7.88
CA SER A 330 -14.36 -47.34 8.22
C SER A 330 -13.88 -48.57 8.99
N GLU A 331 -14.38 -48.79 10.20
CA GLU A 331 -14.58 -50.13 10.77
C GLU A 331 -15.90 -50.18 11.54
N ASP A 332 -16.63 -51.27 11.31
CA ASP A 332 -17.98 -51.61 11.73
C ASP A 332 -18.11 -51.94 13.23
N GLY A 333 -19.31 -51.76 13.83
CA GLY A 333 -19.65 -52.41 15.11
C GLY A 333 -20.83 -51.84 15.91
N GLN A 334 -22.05 -52.21 15.51
CA GLN A 334 -23.25 -52.61 16.29
C GLN A 334 -23.48 -52.17 17.77
N ASP A 335 -24.64 -51.53 17.96
CA ASP A 335 -25.65 -51.56 19.07
C ASP A 335 -25.41 -51.06 20.52
N ASP A 336 -26.52 -50.47 21.00
CA ASP A 336 -27.01 -50.23 22.37
C ASP A 336 -26.68 -48.91 23.11
N ALA A 337 -27.67 -48.01 23.09
CA ALA A 337 -27.95 -47.00 24.12
C ALA A 337 -28.50 -47.68 25.41
N PRO A 338 -28.61 -47.03 26.60
CA PRO A 338 -28.75 -45.58 26.79
C PRO A 338 -28.12 -44.94 28.05
N ASP A 339 -28.29 -43.62 28.11
CA ASP A 339 -28.39 -42.71 29.26
C ASP A 339 -27.24 -42.57 30.27
N GLY A 340 -26.59 -41.41 30.23
CA GLY A 340 -25.70 -40.91 31.27
C GLY A 340 -25.37 -39.43 31.06
N GLU A 341 -26.06 -38.57 31.80
CA GLU A 341 -25.89 -37.12 31.88
C GLU A 341 -24.43 -36.72 32.21
N GLY A 342 -23.87 -35.75 31.48
CA GLY A 342 -22.50 -35.28 31.74
C GLY A 342 -22.11 -34.05 30.93
N GLU A 343 -22.29 -32.88 31.56
CA GLU A 343 -21.47 -31.66 31.44
C GLU A 343 -21.34 -30.96 30.07
N LYS A 344 -22.06 -29.84 29.95
CA LYS A 344 -21.86 -28.80 28.93
C LYS A 344 -20.44 -28.21 29.05
N ALA A 345 -19.54 -28.65 28.17
CA ALA A 345 -18.33 -27.90 27.85
C ALA A 345 -18.70 -26.64 27.05
N GLY A 346 -18.20 -25.50 27.51
CA GLY A 346 -18.57 -24.18 27.04
C GLY A 346 -18.28 -23.95 25.56
N GLU A 347 -19.21 -23.23 24.95
CA GLU A 347 -19.09 -22.61 23.64
C GLU A 347 -17.91 -21.62 23.67
N GLU A 348 -16.79 -21.97 23.04
CA GLU A 348 -15.81 -20.98 22.59
C GLU A 348 -16.38 -20.25 21.36
N GLU A 349 -17.36 -19.37 21.61
CA GLU A 349 -17.70 -18.28 20.69
C GLU A 349 -16.56 -17.26 20.73
N GLY A 350 -15.59 -17.36 19.82
CA GLY A 350 -14.48 -16.40 19.82
C GLY A 350 -13.46 -16.46 18.70
N ALA A 351 -13.61 -17.33 17.70
CA ALA A 351 -12.76 -17.33 16.51
C ALA A 351 -13.63 -17.26 15.26
N VAL A 352 -14.26 -16.09 15.05
CA VAL A 352 -14.78 -15.75 13.72
C VAL A 352 -13.60 -15.82 12.76
N GLU A 353 -13.66 -16.75 11.82
CA GLU A 353 -12.71 -16.84 10.70
C GLU A 353 -12.65 -15.48 10.01
N GLN A 354 -11.59 -14.70 10.27
CA GLN A 354 -11.30 -13.54 9.44
C GLN A 354 -11.00 -14.05 8.04
N ALA A 355 -12.00 -13.98 7.16
CA ALA A 355 -11.81 -14.13 5.72
C ALA A 355 -10.57 -13.31 5.30
N HIS A 356 -9.69 -13.93 4.52
CA HIS A 356 -8.35 -13.41 4.22
C HIS A 356 -8.42 -12.14 3.35
N GLN A 357 -8.68 -10.99 3.96
CA GLN A 357 -8.89 -9.71 3.28
C GLN A 357 -7.77 -9.39 2.29
N ILE A 358 -8.15 -9.03 1.06
CA ILE A 358 -7.19 -8.58 0.04
C ILE A 358 -6.80 -7.15 0.35
N GLY A 359 -5.49 -6.88 0.33
CA GLY A 359 -4.91 -5.54 0.41
C GLY A 359 -4.37 -5.11 -0.95
N TYR A 360 -4.74 -3.91 -1.41
CA TYR A 360 -4.30 -3.36 -2.68
C TYR A 360 -3.76 -1.94 -2.50
N LEU A 361 -2.48 -1.72 -2.81
CA LEU A 361 -1.90 -0.38 -2.93
C LEU A 361 -2.26 0.12 -4.33
N ALA A 362 -3.38 0.82 -4.42
CA ALA A 362 -3.98 1.27 -5.66
C ALA A 362 -3.87 2.79 -5.81
N GLN A 363 -3.67 3.24 -7.06
CA GLN A 363 -3.72 4.64 -7.45
C GLN A 363 -2.91 5.60 -6.55
N HIS A 364 -1.72 5.18 -6.11
CA HIS A 364 -0.89 5.97 -5.20
C HIS A 364 0.34 6.55 -5.93
N PRO A 365 0.70 7.83 -5.72
CA PRO A 365 1.96 8.42 -6.22
C PRO A 365 3.19 7.94 -5.41
N LEU A 366 3.34 6.62 -5.25
CA LEU A 366 4.40 5.99 -4.46
C LEU A 366 5.81 6.42 -4.92
N LEU A 367 5.97 6.70 -6.20
CA LEU A 367 7.26 7.07 -6.78
C LEU A 367 7.70 8.50 -6.40
N THR A 368 6.76 9.39 -6.09
CA THR A 368 7.06 10.68 -5.47
C THR A 368 7.52 10.46 -4.03
N GLN A 369 6.81 9.60 -3.29
CA GLN A 369 7.16 9.27 -1.90
C GLN A 369 8.50 8.53 -1.77
N ILE A 370 8.90 7.75 -2.78
CA ILE A 370 10.12 6.94 -2.79
C ILE A 370 10.94 7.23 -4.06
N PRO A 371 11.70 8.35 -4.09
CA PRO A 371 12.43 8.79 -5.29
C PRO A 371 13.45 7.78 -5.81
N SER A 372 14.00 6.95 -4.93
CA SER A 372 14.91 5.87 -5.33
C SER A 372 14.25 4.84 -6.25
N LEU A 373 12.97 4.51 -6.04
CA LEU A 373 12.22 3.66 -6.98
C LEU A 373 11.89 4.43 -8.26
N ARG A 374 11.58 5.73 -8.18
CA ARG A 374 11.37 6.56 -9.37
C ARG A 374 12.57 6.53 -10.33
N SER A 375 13.79 6.37 -9.83
CA SER A 375 15.01 6.27 -10.63
C SER A 375 15.17 4.94 -11.38
N ASP A 376 14.33 3.93 -11.11
CA ASP A 376 14.36 2.61 -11.74
C ASP A 376 13.52 2.54 -13.02
N ILE A 377 12.80 3.62 -13.36
CA ILE A 377 11.93 3.72 -14.53
C ILE A 377 12.11 5.07 -15.23
N SER A 378 11.67 5.13 -16.48
CA SER A 378 11.58 6.37 -17.27
C SER A 378 10.13 6.63 -17.65
N VAL A 379 9.78 7.87 -17.98
CA VAL A 379 8.50 8.13 -18.65
C VAL A 379 8.59 7.54 -20.07
N PRO A 380 7.65 6.69 -20.51
CA PRO A 380 7.66 6.19 -21.89
C PRO A 380 7.59 7.33 -22.90
N ASP A 381 8.42 7.29 -23.95
CA ASP A 381 8.50 8.36 -24.95
C ASP A 381 7.14 8.63 -25.64
N TYR A 382 6.24 7.64 -25.67
CA TYR A 382 4.87 7.77 -26.16
C TYR A 382 4.08 8.90 -25.49
N CYS A 383 4.36 9.20 -24.21
CA CYS A 383 3.71 10.28 -23.48
C CYS A 383 4.14 11.67 -23.96
N CYS A 384 5.15 11.78 -24.83
CA CYS A 384 5.55 13.05 -25.45
C CYS A 384 4.73 13.39 -26.70
N VAL A 385 3.94 12.44 -27.22
CA VAL A 385 3.13 12.64 -28.42
C VAL A 385 1.81 13.33 -28.04
N ARG A 386 1.50 14.43 -28.72
CA ARG A 386 0.24 15.16 -28.57
C ARG A 386 -0.61 14.98 -29.83
N PRO A 387 -1.90 14.61 -29.72
CA PRO A 387 -2.77 14.49 -30.88
C PRO A 387 -2.93 15.85 -31.59
N SER A 388 -3.02 15.83 -32.92
CA SER A 388 -3.10 17.05 -33.75
C SER A 388 -4.41 17.84 -33.57
N SER A 389 -5.43 17.22 -32.97
CA SER A 389 -6.68 17.86 -32.57
C SER A 389 -6.91 17.61 -31.08
N PRO A 390 -6.98 18.64 -30.22
CA PRO A 390 -7.40 18.43 -28.84
C PRO A 390 -8.82 17.86 -28.86
N ILE A 391 -9.04 16.74 -28.18
CA ILE A 391 -10.38 16.21 -27.95
C ILE A 391 -11.16 17.34 -27.27
N SER A 392 -12.20 17.84 -27.94
CA SER A 392 -12.98 18.97 -27.40
C SER A 392 -13.47 18.59 -25.99
N PRO A 393 -13.16 19.38 -24.94
CA PRO A 393 -13.60 19.10 -23.57
C PRO A 393 -15.14 19.16 -23.39
N SER A 394 -15.88 19.36 -24.49
CA SER A 394 -17.34 19.49 -24.51
C SER A 394 -18.10 18.16 -24.60
N SER A 395 -17.46 17.00 -24.48
CA SER A 395 -18.16 15.69 -24.48
C SER A 395 -18.00 14.87 -23.20
N PHE A 396 -17.07 15.24 -22.32
CA PHE A 396 -16.90 14.62 -21.00
C PHE A 396 -16.83 15.71 -19.94
N SER A 397 -17.92 15.91 -19.21
CA SER A 397 -17.96 16.81 -18.05
C SER A 397 -17.31 16.13 -16.84
N LEU A 398 -16.02 15.90 -16.91
CA LEU A 398 -15.17 15.70 -15.73
C LEU A 398 -14.31 16.95 -15.63
N ASN A 399 -14.35 17.64 -14.50
CA ASN A 399 -13.72 18.95 -14.29
C ASN A 399 -12.29 18.98 -14.90
N PRO A 400 -12.00 19.85 -15.89
CA PRO A 400 -10.68 19.93 -16.47
C PRO A 400 -9.73 20.55 -15.44
N SER A 401 -9.00 19.70 -14.72
CA SER A 401 -7.77 20.10 -14.05
C SER A 401 -6.79 20.64 -15.11
N PRO A 402 -5.99 21.68 -14.83
CA PRO A 402 -4.97 22.14 -15.77
C PRO A 402 -4.11 20.96 -16.23
N SER A 403 -3.87 20.89 -17.55
CA SER A 403 -3.10 19.82 -18.15
C SER A 403 -1.70 19.78 -17.54
N PRO A 404 -1.27 18.64 -16.97
CA PRO A 404 0.00 18.58 -16.28
C PRO A 404 1.13 18.67 -17.33
N THR A 405 2.17 19.44 -17.04
CA THR A 405 3.33 19.60 -17.95
C THR A 405 4.11 18.30 -18.13
N GLU A 406 3.98 17.38 -17.16
CA GLU A 406 4.54 16.03 -17.16
C GLU A 406 3.41 15.03 -16.87
N PRO A 407 3.52 13.77 -17.33
CA PRO A 407 2.50 12.77 -17.03
C PRO A 407 2.31 12.55 -15.53
N LEU A 408 1.07 12.33 -15.10
CA LEU A 408 0.77 11.93 -13.72
C LEU A 408 1.07 10.43 -13.57
N LEU A 409 1.88 10.08 -12.57
CA LEU A 409 2.30 8.71 -12.32
C LEU A 409 1.53 8.12 -11.14
N ASN A 410 0.85 7.00 -11.36
CA ASN A 410 0.23 6.23 -10.29
C ASN A 410 0.74 4.80 -10.28
N VAL A 411 0.94 4.25 -9.08
CA VAL A 411 1.37 2.88 -8.85
C VAL A 411 0.17 2.01 -8.46
N TRP A 412 0.18 0.79 -8.98
CA TRP A 412 -0.75 -0.28 -8.63
C TRP A 412 0.05 -1.51 -8.20
N PHE A 413 0.03 -1.84 -6.90
CA PHE A 413 0.80 -2.92 -6.32
C PHE A 413 -0.07 -3.80 -5.40
N GLY A 414 -0.17 -5.08 -5.70
CA GLY A 414 -1.06 -5.98 -4.96
C GLY A 414 -0.89 -7.46 -5.32
N PRO A 415 -1.49 -8.37 -4.52
CA PRO A 415 -1.46 -9.79 -4.80
C PRO A 415 -2.29 -10.16 -6.04
N ALA A 416 -2.29 -11.45 -6.38
CA ALA A 416 -3.23 -11.97 -7.35
C ALA A 416 -4.69 -11.69 -6.92
N ASN A 417 -5.59 -11.57 -7.89
CA ASN A 417 -7.01 -11.30 -7.74
C ASN A 417 -7.38 -9.90 -7.21
N THR A 418 -6.46 -8.94 -7.13
CA THR A 418 -6.87 -7.54 -6.99
C THR A 418 -7.62 -7.09 -8.24
N ILE A 419 -8.67 -6.29 -8.04
CA ILE A 419 -9.59 -5.86 -9.08
C ILE A 419 -9.68 -4.34 -9.06
N SER A 420 -9.52 -3.74 -10.24
CA SER A 420 -10.02 -2.40 -10.52
C SER A 420 -11.32 -2.58 -11.31
N PRO A 421 -12.49 -2.28 -10.70
CA PRO A 421 -13.80 -2.30 -11.37
C PRO A 421 -13.81 -1.57 -12.71
N LEU A 422 -14.80 -1.88 -13.54
CA LEU A 422 -14.93 -1.26 -14.86
C LEU A 422 -15.19 0.25 -14.71
N HIS A 423 -14.26 1.08 -15.18
CA HIS A 423 -14.33 2.54 -15.09
C HIS A 423 -13.68 3.21 -16.30
N THR A 424 -13.84 4.52 -16.44
CA THR A 424 -13.22 5.31 -17.51
C THR A 424 -12.47 6.52 -16.94
N ASP A 425 -11.38 6.89 -17.61
CA ASP A 425 -10.59 8.08 -17.29
C ASP A 425 -10.64 9.09 -18.45
N ALA A 426 -10.36 10.36 -18.14
CA ALA A 426 -10.33 11.45 -19.12
C ALA A 426 -8.97 11.60 -19.83
N TYR A 427 -7.94 10.89 -19.38
CA TYR A 427 -6.56 11.03 -19.85
C TYR A 427 -6.17 9.96 -20.85
N HIS A 428 -5.19 10.27 -21.70
CA HIS A 428 -4.41 9.21 -22.35
C HIS A 428 -3.60 8.48 -21.27
N ASN A 429 -3.52 7.15 -21.34
CA ASN A 429 -2.84 6.36 -20.33
C ASN A 429 -1.91 5.30 -20.97
N ILE A 430 -0.63 5.32 -20.58
CA ILE A 430 0.29 4.20 -20.81
C ILE A 430 0.30 3.42 -19.51
N PHE A 431 -0.30 2.25 -19.52
CA PHE A 431 -0.30 1.32 -18.41
C PHE A 431 0.86 0.34 -18.57
N ALA A 432 1.96 0.59 -17.85
CA ALA A 432 3.18 -0.21 -17.88
C ALA A 432 3.15 -1.32 -16.83
N GLN A 433 3.41 -2.56 -17.25
CA GLN A 433 3.46 -3.71 -16.34
C GLN A 433 4.92 -4.07 -15.99
N VAL A 434 5.25 -4.11 -14.70
CA VAL A 434 6.63 -4.34 -14.23
C VAL A 434 6.78 -5.73 -13.59
N VAL A 435 5.83 -6.14 -12.74
CA VAL A 435 5.86 -7.44 -12.06
C VAL A 435 4.54 -8.15 -12.28
N GLY A 436 4.57 -9.46 -12.53
CA GLY A 436 3.37 -10.28 -12.72
C GLY A 436 2.56 -9.91 -13.96
N ALA A 437 1.37 -10.48 -14.07
CA ALA A 437 0.47 -10.24 -15.20
C ALA A 437 -0.90 -9.75 -14.75
N LYS A 438 -1.52 -8.88 -15.56
CA LYS A 438 -2.88 -8.41 -15.38
C LYS A 438 -3.72 -8.74 -16.61
N TYR A 439 -4.92 -9.26 -16.38
CA TYR A 439 -5.96 -9.30 -17.38
C TYR A 439 -6.65 -7.94 -17.46
N VAL A 440 -6.96 -7.50 -18.68
CA VAL A 440 -7.70 -6.28 -18.96
C VAL A 440 -8.86 -6.58 -19.91
N ARG A 441 -10.00 -5.93 -19.68
CA ARG A 441 -11.11 -5.87 -20.64
C ARG A 441 -11.50 -4.42 -20.86
N LEU A 442 -11.55 -3.98 -22.11
CA LEU A 442 -11.85 -2.60 -22.48
C LEU A 442 -13.05 -2.52 -23.42
N TYR A 443 -13.88 -1.51 -23.18
CA TYR A 443 -15.04 -1.19 -23.99
C TYR A 443 -14.89 0.24 -24.53
N SER A 444 -15.26 0.43 -25.79
CA SER A 444 -15.20 1.77 -26.39
C SER A 444 -16.18 2.73 -25.70
N PRO A 445 -15.94 4.05 -25.74
CA PRO A 445 -16.86 5.04 -25.17
C PRO A 445 -18.31 4.89 -25.70
N ALA A 446 -18.49 4.39 -26.92
CA ALA A 446 -19.79 4.15 -27.53
C ALA A 446 -20.64 3.10 -26.77
N GLN A 447 -20.00 2.16 -26.07
CA GLN A 447 -20.68 1.15 -25.26
C GLN A 447 -21.12 1.71 -23.89
N GLY A 448 -20.72 2.93 -23.50
CA GLY A 448 -20.92 3.47 -22.16
C GLY A 448 -22.37 3.41 -21.63
N LYS A 449 -23.37 3.48 -22.50
CA LYS A 449 -24.80 3.37 -22.10
C LYS A 449 -25.17 1.99 -21.56
N VAL A 450 -24.60 0.93 -22.12
CA VAL A 450 -24.88 -0.46 -21.71
C VAL A 450 -23.94 -0.94 -20.60
N LEU A 451 -23.03 -0.09 -20.14
CA LEU A 451 -22.16 -0.34 -18.98
C LEU A 451 -22.77 0.19 -17.67
N TYR A 452 -23.92 0.84 -17.75
CA TYR A 452 -24.67 1.36 -16.60
C TYR A 452 -23.78 2.18 -15.65
N PRO A 453 -23.27 3.34 -16.07
CA PRO A 453 -22.47 4.19 -15.20
C PRO A 453 -23.19 4.47 -13.87
N ARG A 454 -22.44 4.51 -12.78
CA ARG A 454 -22.97 4.93 -11.49
C ARG A 454 -23.37 6.41 -11.56
N GLY A 455 -24.19 6.84 -10.62
CA GLY A 455 -24.54 8.25 -10.48
C GLY A 455 -23.74 8.91 -9.36
N VAL A 456 -24.27 10.03 -8.88
CA VAL A 456 -23.84 10.62 -7.62
C VAL A 456 -24.36 9.77 -6.46
N GLU A 457 -23.46 9.27 -5.62
CA GLU A 457 -23.83 8.47 -4.45
C GLU A 457 -24.38 9.35 -3.31
N THR A 458 -24.95 8.74 -2.27
CA THR A 458 -25.61 9.43 -1.15
C THR A 458 -24.70 10.40 -0.38
N GLY A 459 -23.37 10.28 -0.52
CA GLY A 459 -22.36 11.19 0.03
C GLY A 459 -21.98 12.38 -0.87
N GLY A 460 -22.61 12.54 -2.05
CA GLY A 460 -22.28 13.59 -3.01
C GLY A 460 -21.04 13.32 -3.87
N VAL A 461 -20.45 12.12 -3.77
CA VAL A 461 -19.34 11.67 -4.60
C VAL A 461 -19.89 11.25 -5.96
N ASP A 462 -19.40 11.88 -7.03
CA ASP A 462 -19.76 11.52 -8.39
C ASP A 462 -18.98 10.27 -8.83
N MET A 463 -19.69 9.16 -8.97
CA MET A 463 -19.15 7.89 -9.47
C MET A 463 -19.52 7.65 -10.94
N GLY A 464 -19.93 8.71 -11.67
CA GLY A 464 -20.32 8.71 -13.08
C GLY A 464 -19.35 8.04 -14.05
N ASN A 465 -18.09 7.90 -13.66
CA ASN A 465 -17.05 7.26 -14.45
C ASN A 465 -16.84 5.77 -14.12
N THR A 466 -17.59 5.19 -13.18
CA THR A 466 -17.49 3.77 -12.77
C THR A 466 -18.78 3.04 -13.12
N ALA A 467 -18.70 1.83 -13.67
CA ALA A 467 -19.84 1.01 -14.03
C ALA A 467 -20.55 0.43 -12.79
N GLN A 468 -21.85 0.23 -12.88
CA GLN A 468 -22.61 -0.57 -11.92
C GLN A 468 -22.41 -2.06 -12.14
N VAL A 469 -22.09 -2.46 -13.38
CA VAL A 469 -21.89 -3.86 -13.76
C VAL A 469 -20.64 -4.45 -13.10
N ASP A 470 -20.81 -5.55 -12.37
CA ASP A 470 -19.71 -6.36 -11.86
C ASP A 470 -19.27 -7.39 -12.90
N LEU A 471 -18.10 -7.16 -13.52
CA LEU A 471 -17.59 -8.05 -14.57
C LEU A 471 -17.23 -9.43 -14.04
N ASP A 472 -16.86 -9.56 -12.78
CA ASP A 472 -16.51 -10.84 -12.17
C ASP A 472 -17.74 -11.72 -12.00
N GLU A 473 -18.85 -11.14 -11.56
CA GLU A 473 -20.16 -11.82 -11.52
C GLU A 473 -20.58 -12.22 -12.93
N PHE A 474 -20.46 -11.31 -13.90
CA PHE A 474 -20.78 -11.62 -15.30
C PHE A 474 -19.95 -12.80 -15.84
N VAL A 475 -18.63 -12.79 -15.64
CA VAL A 475 -17.73 -13.86 -16.09
C VAL A 475 -18.08 -15.19 -15.39
N GLY A 476 -18.40 -15.15 -14.10
CA GLY A 476 -18.85 -16.33 -13.34
C GLY A 476 -20.17 -16.91 -13.85
N LEU A 477 -21.14 -16.06 -14.17
CA LEU A 477 -22.49 -16.44 -14.62
C LEU A 477 -22.54 -16.85 -16.10
N PHE A 478 -21.77 -16.23 -16.99
CA PHE A 478 -21.92 -16.39 -18.44
C PHE A 478 -20.70 -16.99 -19.15
N GLU A 479 -19.50 -16.89 -18.57
CA GLU A 479 -18.24 -17.27 -19.25
C GLU A 479 -17.53 -18.48 -18.60
N GLY A 480 -18.14 -19.08 -17.57
CA GLY A 480 -17.59 -20.27 -16.90
C GLY A 480 -16.54 -19.96 -15.83
N GLY A 481 -16.44 -18.68 -15.42
CA GLY A 481 -15.53 -18.23 -14.37
C GLY A 481 -14.07 -18.12 -14.80
N TRP A 482 -13.25 -17.53 -13.93
CA TRP A 482 -11.84 -17.23 -14.21
C TRP A 482 -10.91 -18.46 -14.10
N SER A 483 -11.34 -19.52 -13.41
CA SER A 483 -10.46 -20.63 -13.01
C SER A 483 -10.38 -21.78 -14.02
N GLY A 484 -11.14 -21.78 -15.12
CA GLY A 484 -11.01 -22.76 -16.21
C GLY A 484 -11.17 -24.24 -15.81
N ARG A 485 -11.61 -24.56 -14.58
CA ARG A 485 -11.85 -25.92 -14.12
C ARG A 485 -13.35 -26.22 -14.19
N ASN A 486 -13.73 -27.04 -15.16
CA ASN A 486 -15.03 -27.69 -15.15
C ASN A 486 -15.22 -28.45 -13.82
N GLY A 487 -16.14 -27.97 -12.98
CA GLY A 487 -16.83 -28.82 -12.00
C GLY A 487 -16.13 -29.12 -10.68
N ASP A 488 -15.19 -28.30 -10.20
CA ASP A 488 -14.82 -28.33 -8.78
C ASP A 488 -14.86 -26.88 -8.28
N GLY A 489 -15.78 -26.62 -7.34
CA GLY A 489 -16.10 -25.29 -6.84
C GLY A 489 -14.88 -24.60 -6.27
N GLY A 490 -14.15 -23.87 -7.14
CA GLY A 490 -13.24 -22.84 -6.69
C GLY A 490 -14.03 -21.96 -5.74
N GLU A 491 -13.55 -21.83 -4.52
CA GLU A 491 -14.21 -21.12 -3.43
C GLU A 491 -14.60 -19.73 -3.95
N ASP A 492 -15.87 -19.62 -4.34
CA ASP A 492 -16.55 -18.36 -4.53
C ASP A 492 -16.32 -17.61 -3.23
N TRP A 493 -15.70 -16.45 -3.33
CA TRP A 493 -15.47 -15.52 -2.23
C TRP A 493 -16.80 -14.89 -1.72
N ASP A 494 -17.93 -15.57 -1.92
CA ASP A 494 -19.19 -15.31 -1.24
C ASP A 494 -19.20 -16.12 0.05
N GLY A 495 -18.94 -15.44 1.16
CA GLY A 495 -19.00 -15.97 2.52
C GLY A 495 -20.40 -16.38 2.99
N ASP A 496 -21.26 -16.90 2.10
CA ASP A 496 -22.62 -17.33 2.46
C ASP A 496 -23.12 -18.54 1.66
N ARG A 497 -22.34 -19.63 1.61
CA ARG A 497 -22.85 -20.90 1.08
C ARG A 497 -22.68 -22.06 2.07
N LYS A 498 -23.72 -22.24 2.89
CA LYS A 498 -24.09 -23.57 3.39
C LYS A 498 -24.53 -24.44 2.20
N GLY A 499 -23.89 -25.59 2.06
CA GLY A 499 -24.05 -26.48 0.92
C GLY A 499 -25.45 -27.08 0.74
N GLY A 500 -25.70 -27.52 -0.49
CA GLY A 500 -26.82 -28.41 -0.81
C GLY A 500 -27.34 -28.24 -2.23
N GLY A 501 -27.05 -29.20 -3.12
CA GLY A 501 -27.88 -29.72 -4.24
C GLY A 501 -28.73 -28.81 -5.15
N GLY A 502 -28.66 -27.48 -5.07
CA GLY A 502 -29.53 -26.51 -5.76
C GLY A 502 -28.80 -25.55 -6.71
N GLY A 503 -27.48 -25.71 -6.88
CA GLY A 503 -26.61 -24.70 -7.51
C GLY A 503 -26.99 -24.29 -8.94
N ASP A 504 -27.58 -25.18 -9.73
CA ASP A 504 -27.87 -24.89 -11.15
C ASP A 504 -29.15 -24.04 -11.33
N ARG A 505 -30.18 -24.28 -10.50
CA ARG A 505 -31.40 -23.45 -10.49
C ARG A 505 -31.14 -22.07 -9.91
N ASP A 506 -30.30 -21.98 -8.88
CA ASP A 506 -29.84 -20.71 -8.29
C ASP A 506 -29.03 -19.90 -9.32
N ARG A 507 -28.11 -20.54 -10.03
CA ARG A 507 -27.29 -19.90 -11.07
C ARG A 507 -28.13 -19.36 -12.23
N GLU A 508 -29.12 -20.11 -12.72
CA GLU A 508 -29.99 -19.64 -13.81
C GLU A 508 -30.90 -18.48 -13.36
N ALA A 509 -31.41 -18.51 -12.13
CA ALA A 509 -32.16 -17.38 -11.56
C ALA A 509 -31.28 -16.12 -11.45
N ARG A 510 -30.03 -16.26 -10.98
CA ARG A 510 -29.06 -15.14 -10.95
C ARG A 510 -28.74 -14.61 -12.34
N ARG A 511 -28.62 -15.46 -13.36
CA ARG A 511 -28.45 -15.03 -14.77
C ARG A 511 -29.63 -14.21 -15.27
N GLN A 512 -30.85 -14.66 -14.99
CA GLN A 512 -32.06 -13.94 -15.38
C GLN A 512 -32.15 -12.58 -14.68
N ALA A 513 -31.89 -12.53 -13.37
CA ALA A 513 -31.86 -11.27 -12.62
C ALA A 513 -30.79 -10.31 -13.13
N PHE A 514 -29.61 -10.82 -13.49
CA PHE A 514 -28.53 -10.01 -14.08
C PHE A 514 -28.93 -9.44 -15.45
N GLU A 515 -29.50 -10.26 -16.34
CA GLU A 515 -29.96 -9.80 -17.67
C GLU A 515 -31.13 -8.79 -17.57
N GLU A 516 -32.01 -8.94 -16.57
CA GLU A 516 -33.07 -7.97 -16.28
C GLU A 516 -32.50 -6.63 -15.79
N ALA A 517 -31.52 -6.66 -14.89
CA ALA A 517 -30.88 -5.45 -14.36
C ALA A 517 -29.99 -4.75 -15.39
N TYR A 518 -29.27 -5.51 -16.22
CA TYR A 518 -28.23 -5.02 -17.13
C TYR A 518 -28.46 -5.44 -18.59
N SER A 519 -29.68 -5.21 -19.08
CA SER A 519 -30.11 -5.52 -20.43
C SER A 519 -29.17 -4.95 -21.51
N GLY A 520 -28.64 -5.79 -22.40
CA GLY A 520 -27.76 -5.34 -23.48
C GLY A 520 -26.27 -5.32 -23.14
N PHE A 521 -25.88 -5.51 -21.87
CA PHE A 521 -24.47 -5.63 -21.49
C PHE A 521 -23.79 -6.85 -22.12
N ARG A 522 -24.54 -7.96 -22.27
CA ARG A 522 -24.03 -9.21 -22.82
C ARG A 522 -23.58 -9.08 -24.28
N GLU A 523 -24.22 -8.19 -25.03
CA GLU A 523 -23.94 -7.89 -26.43
C GLU A 523 -22.91 -6.76 -26.60
N ALA A 524 -22.46 -6.14 -25.51
CA ALA A 524 -21.50 -5.05 -25.57
C ALA A 524 -20.17 -5.52 -26.18
N GLU A 525 -19.70 -4.79 -27.19
CA GLU A 525 -18.43 -5.10 -27.85
C GLU A 525 -17.24 -4.69 -26.98
N PHE A 526 -16.24 -5.57 -26.87
CA PHE A 526 -15.04 -5.31 -26.08
C PHE A 526 -13.80 -5.89 -26.75
N VAL A 527 -12.65 -5.40 -26.28
CA VAL A 527 -11.34 -6.02 -26.51
C VAL A 527 -10.74 -6.43 -25.16
N GLU A 528 -9.91 -7.45 -25.15
CA GLU A 528 -9.31 -8.00 -23.94
C GLU A 528 -7.86 -8.42 -24.13
N GLY A 529 -7.09 -8.43 -23.06
CA GLY A 529 -5.68 -8.73 -23.11
C GLY A 529 -5.15 -9.24 -21.78
N VAL A 530 -3.98 -9.85 -21.85
CA VAL A 530 -3.12 -10.04 -20.68
C VAL A 530 -1.87 -9.22 -20.93
N VAL A 531 -1.60 -8.29 -20.03
CA VAL A 531 -0.41 -7.43 -20.03
C VAL A 531 0.60 -8.05 -19.07
N GLY A 532 1.76 -8.46 -19.59
CA GLY A 532 2.86 -9.07 -18.84
C GLY A 532 4.03 -8.11 -18.59
N PRO A 533 5.03 -8.52 -17.79
CA PRO A 533 6.20 -7.69 -17.49
C PRO A 533 6.91 -7.20 -18.76
N GLY A 534 7.21 -5.91 -18.83
CA GLY A 534 7.86 -5.26 -19.98
C GLY A 534 6.91 -4.78 -21.07
N GLU A 535 5.64 -5.18 -21.02
CA GLU A 535 4.61 -4.66 -21.93
C GLU A 535 3.98 -3.38 -21.37
N CYS A 536 3.59 -2.47 -22.27
CA CYS A 536 2.70 -1.37 -21.91
C CYS A 536 1.42 -1.38 -22.74
N LEU A 537 0.30 -1.09 -22.10
CA LEU A 537 -1.00 -0.96 -22.73
C LEU A 537 -1.33 0.53 -22.87
N TYR A 538 -1.56 0.97 -24.10
CA TYR A 538 -2.18 2.26 -24.37
C TYR A 538 -3.69 2.15 -24.18
N ILE A 539 -4.23 2.99 -23.28
CA ILE A 539 -5.66 3.15 -23.03
C ILE A 539 -6.05 4.57 -23.48
N PRO A 540 -6.89 4.72 -24.52
CA PRO A 540 -7.32 6.03 -24.96
C PRO A 540 -8.32 6.69 -23.98
N PRO A 541 -8.42 8.04 -23.97
CA PRO A 541 -9.40 8.76 -23.18
C PRO A 541 -10.83 8.25 -23.40
N GLY A 542 -11.61 8.13 -22.33
CA GLY A 542 -13.00 7.70 -22.39
C GLY A 542 -13.22 6.18 -22.58
N TRP A 543 -12.17 5.40 -22.77
CA TRP A 543 -12.29 3.95 -22.84
C TRP A 543 -12.53 3.36 -21.45
N TRP A 544 -13.60 2.60 -21.34
CA TRP A 544 -13.93 1.87 -20.14
C TRP A 544 -13.00 0.69 -20.02
N HIS A 545 -12.40 0.47 -18.85
CA HIS A 545 -11.46 -0.60 -18.64
C HIS A 545 -11.64 -1.25 -17.26
N TYR A 546 -11.62 -2.58 -17.26
CA TYR A 546 -11.59 -3.43 -16.09
C TYR A 546 -10.22 -4.09 -16.02
N VAL A 547 -9.65 -4.22 -14.82
CA VAL A 547 -8.33 -4.82 -14.61
C VAL A 547 -8.38 -5.84 -13.47
N ARG A 548 -7.82 -7.03 -13.71
CA ARG A 548 -7.66 -8.08 -12.70
C ARG A 548 -6.22 -8.58 -12.67
N SER A 549 -5.62 -8.61 -11.49
CA SER A 549 -4.29 -9.22 -11.29
C SER A 549 -4.38 -10.73 -11.36
N LEU A 550 -3.61 -11.35 -12.25
CA LEU A 550 -3.52 -12.81 -12.36
C LEU A 550 -2.46 -13.39 -11.41
N GLU A 551 -1.50 -12.57 -11.03
CA GLU A 551 -0.35 -12.88 -10.18
C GLU A 551 -0.12 -11.70 -9.22
N ALA A 552 0.79 -11.86 -8.24
CA ALA A 552 1.33 -10.71 -7.53
C ALA A 552 1.89 -9.71 -8.54
N SER A 553 1.40 -8.48 -8.52
CA SER A 553 1.56 -7.55 -9.63
C SER A 553 1.97 -6.15 -9.19
N PHE A 554 2.83 -5.53 -9.99
CA PHE A 554 3.27 -4.14 -9.84
C PHE A 554 3.19 -3.47 -11.22
N SER A 555 2.36 -2.43 -11.33
CA SER A 555 2.14 -1.66 -12.56
C SER A 555 2.28 -0.16 -12.31
N VAL A 556 2.63 0.60 -13.34
CA VAL A 556 2.72 2.07 -13.31
C VAL A 556 1.87 2.63 -14.45
N SER A 557 0.93 3.50 -14.14
CA SER A 557 0.16 4.25 -15.14
C SER A 557 0.75 5.64 -15.33
N PHE A 558 0.83 6.09 -16.58
CA PHE A 558 1.27 7.42 -16.97
C PHE A 558 0.13 8.14 -17.66
N TRP A 559 -0.49 9.10 -16.98
CA TRP A 559 -1.63 9.87 -17.50
C TRP A 559 -1.18 11.19 -18.10
N TRP A 560 -1.54 11.47 -19.34
CA TRP A 560 -1.23 12.73 -20.02
C TRP A 560 -2.38 13.21 -20.92
N ASP A 561 -2.24 14.44 -21.42
CA ASP A 561 -3.20 15.11 -22.31
C ASP A 561 -2.72 15.22 -23.75
#